data_AF-L8GAU9-F1
#
_entry.id   AF-L8GAU9-F1
#
_cell.length_a   1.000
_cell.length_b   1.000
_cell.length_c   1.000
_cell.angle_alpha   90.00
_cell.angle_beta   90.00
_cell.angle_gamma   90.00
#
_symmetry.space_group_name_H-M   'P 1'
#
loop_
_entity.id
_entity.type
_entity.pdbx_description
1 polymer ?
#
loop_
_entity_poly.entity_id
_entity_poly.type
_entity_poly.pdbx_seq_one_letter_code
_entity_poly.pdbx_strand_id
1 'polypeptide(L)'
;MGYDTYNAFEKNYDGVLALEQARLMKEFGLVDAGYNTFILDDFYALENRSETGEMIPDPAKFPDGMLNMSQSLNKYGLSASAYSSNRYKTCGGLLVAYGRELQDLETWRSWGWGGKGAIVKYDQCAANHLPNTIRRFGDSFIFLRYSPNHDSNLIRLMIRIFEA
;
A
#
# COMPACT_ATOMS: atom_id res chain seq x y z
N MET A 1 0.31 11.80 8.35
CA MET A 1 0.82 12.38 7.09
C MET A 1 1.92 11.46 6.61
N GLY A 2 2.39 11.57 5.37
CA GLY A 2 3.34 10.58 4.88
C GLY A 2 3.92 10.85 3.52
N TYR A 3 4.56 9.81 3.00
CA TYR A 3 5.20 9.75 1.70
C TYR A 3 4.60 8.63 0.86
N ASP A 4 4.58 8.82 -0.46
CA ASP A 4 4.12 7.87 -1.47
C ASP A 4 5.20 7.81 -2.55
N THR A 5 5.68 6.61 -2.87
CA THR A 5 6.79 6.41 -3.83
C THR A 5 6.44 6.83 -5.26
N TYR A 6 5.15 6.86 -5.63
CA TYR A 6 4.74 7.01 -7.03
C TYR A 6 5.17 8.34 -7.66
N ASN A 7 4.98 9.45 -6.94
CA ASN A 7 5.23 10.78 -7.51
C ASN A 7 6.70 11.04 -7.83
N ALA A 8 7.62 10.40 -7.12
CA ALA A 8 9.05 10.57 -7.33
C ALA A 8 9.63 9.48 -8.25
N PHE A 9 9.15 8.25 -8.12
CA PHE A 9 9.81 7.08 -8.71
C PHE A 9 8.97 6.33 -9.73
N GLU A 10 7.65 6.56 -9.77
CA GLU A 10 6.70 5.75 -10.55
C GLU A 10 6.94 4.24 -10.29
N LYS A 11 7.36 3.50 -11.31
CA LYS A 11 7.72 2.08 -11.22
C LYS A 11 9.20 1.81 -10.88
N ASN A 12 10.05 2.84 -10.95
CA ASN A 12 11.51 2.73 -10.89
C ASN A 12 12.03 2.92 -9.46
N TYR A 13 11.54 2.09 -8.53
CA TYR A 13 12.06 2.02 -7.17
C TYR A 13 12.25 0.57 -6.72
N ASP A 14 13.13 0.41 -5.74
CA ASP A 14 13.43 -0.82 -5.03
C ASP A 14 13.51 -0.54 -3.51
N GLY A 15 13.82 -1.58 -2.72
CA GLY A 15 13.95 -1.46 -1.27
C GLY A 15 15.08 -0.51 -0.84
N VAL A 16 16.17 -0.42 -1.61
CA VAL A 16 17.31 0.46 -1.30
C VAL A 16 16.90 1.92 -1.43
N LEU A 17 16.27 2.28 -2.55
CA LEU A 17 15.80 3.65 -2.79
C LEU A 17 14.70 4.06 -1.81
N ALA A 18 13.78 3.14 -1.48
CA ALA A 18 12.74 3.39 -0.50
C ALA A 18 13.31 3.64 0.91
N LEU A 19 14.31 2.87 1.34
CA LEU A 19 14.94 3.06 2.64
C LEU A 19 15.81 4.31 2.71
N GLU A 20 16.48 4.68 1.62
CA GLU A 20 17.21 5.95 1.56
C GLU A 20 16.25 7.13 1.71
N GLN A 21 15.09 7.10 1.02
CA GLN A 21 14.06 8.12 1.17
C GLN A 21 13.54 8.19 2.62
N ALA A 22 13.31 7.04 3.27
CA ALA A 22 12.89 6.96 4.66
C ALA A 22 13.93 7.57 5.62
N ARG A 23 15.22 7.29 5.40
CA ARG A 23 16.33 7.88 6.15
C ARG A 23 16.35 9.40 6.01
N LEU A 24 16.23 9.92 4.79
CA LEU A 24 16.18 11.36 4.51
C LEU A 24 14.96 12.03 5.16
N MET A 25 13.79 11.39 5.14
CA MET A 25 12.61 11.90 5.83
C MET A 25 12.86 12.08 7.33
N LYS A 26 13.58 11.15 7.97
CA LYS A 26 13.95 11.27 9.37
C LYS A 26 15.00 12.36 9.58
N GLU A 27 16.05 12.39 8.76
CA GLU A 27 17.15 13.36 8.84
C GLU A 27 16.67 14.80 8.70
N PHE A 28 15.76 15.07 7.77
CA PHE A 28 15.18 16.40 7.56
C PHE A 28 14.01 16.73 8.51
N GLY A 29 13.74 15.88 9.51
CA GLY A 29 12.74 16.15 10.55
C GLY A 29 11.27 15.98 10.10
N LEU A 30 11.00 15.38 8.93
CA LEU A 30 9.63 15.14 8.48
C LEU A 30 8.92 14.13 9.38
N VAL A 31 9.62 13.08 9.81
CA VAL A 31 9.03 12.11 10.75
C VAL A 31 8.66 12.79 12.07
N ASP A 32 9.55 13.65 12.57
CA ASP A 32 9.33 14.40 13.83
C ASP A 32 8.19 15.42 13.70
N ALA A 33 7.94 15.91 12.48
CA ALA A 33 6.77 16.72 12.12
C ALA A 33 5.47 15.90 11.90
N GLY A 34 5.49 14.57 12.07
CA GLY A 34 4.32 13.70 11.99
C GLY A 34 4.06 13.06 10.62
N TYR A 35 5.04 13.06 9.72
CA TYR A 35 5.01 12.28 8.48
C TYR A 35 5.49 10.85 8.74
N ASN A 36 4.59 10.01 9.24
CA ASN A 36 4.89 8.64 9.71
C ASN A 36 4.30 7.52 8.84
N THR A 37 3.55 7.85 7.78
CA THR A 37 3.05 6.87 6.81
C THR A 37 4.02 6.76 5.63
N PHE A 38 4.44 5.56 5.25
CA PHE A 38 5.25 5.32 4.06
C PHE A 38 4.53 4.36 3.11
N ILE A 39 3.95 4.89 2.04
CA ILE A 39 3.18 4.12 1.06
C ILE A 39 4.16 3.61 0.00
N LEU A 40 4.30 2.29 -0.07
CA LEU A 40 4.85 1.63 -1.25
C LEU A 40 3.73 1.54 -2.29
N ASP A 41 3.84 2.38 -3.30
CA ASP A 41 2.86 2.42 -4.38
C ASP A 41 2.98 1.24 -5.32
N ASP A 42 2.32 1.24 -6.47
CA ASP A 42 2.34 0.13 -7.42
C ASP A 42 3.76 -0.45 -7.68
N PHE A 43 3.86 -1.67 -8.21
CA PHE A 43 5.14 -2.32 -8.55
C PHE A 43 6.02 -2.83 -7.39
N TYR A 44 5.45 -3.17 -6.23
CA TYR A 44 6.18 -3.87 -5.15
C TYR A 44 6.06 -5.40 -5.16
N ALA A 45 5.16 -5.95 -5.98
CA ALA A 45 4.86 -7.38 -6.03
C ALA A 45 4.85 -7.91 -7.48
N LEU A 46 5.07 -9.21 -7.63
CA LEU A 46 5.03 -9.91 -8.93
C LEU A 46 3.61 -10.00 -9.49
N GLU A 47 3.45 -10.18 -10.80
CA GLU A 47 2.12 -10.36 -11.41
C GLU A 47 1.40 -11.63 -10.94
N ASN A 48 2.16 -12.67 -10.60
CA ASN A 48 1.64 -13.97 -10.22
C ASN A 48 1.60 -14.14 -8.70
N ARG A 49 0.56 -14.83 -8.24
CA ARG A 49 0.42 -15.27 -6.84
C ARG A 49 1.19 -16.58 -6.62
N SER A 50 1.48 -16.88 -5.36
CA SER A 50 2.00 -18.19 -4.96
C SER A 50 0.98 -19.30 -5.23
N GLU A 51 1.40 -20.57 -5.08
CA GLU A 51 0.50 -21.73 -5.17
C GLU A 51 -0.65 -21.66 -4.15
N THR A 52 -0.40 -21.04 -2.98
CA THR A 52 -1.39 -20.80 -1.92
C THR A 52 -2.25 -19.56 -2.17
N GLY A 53 -1.99 -18.82 -3.26
CA GLY A 53 -2.72 -17.61 -3.64
C GLY A 53 -2.26 -16.33 -2.95
N GLU A 54 -1.12 -16.34 -2.27
CA GLU A 54 -0.56 -15.16 -1.59
C GLU A 54 0.15 -14.24 -2.59
N MET A 55 0.21 -12.96 -2.24
CA MET A 55 1.01 -11.99 -3.00
C MET A 55 2.50 -12.28 -2.79
N ILE A 56 3.28 -12.23 -3.86
CA ILE A 56 4.73 -12.44 -3.81
C ILE A 56 5.42 -11.09 -3.99
N PRO A 57 6.26 -10.62 -3.04
CA PRO A 57 7.01 -9.38 -3.24
C PRO A 57 8.03 -9.60 -4.36
N ASP A 58 8.33 -8.56 -5.15
CA ASP A 58 9.30 -8.68 -6.24
C ASP A 58 10.71 -8.92 -5.66
N PRO A 59 11.31 -10.11 -5.83
CA PRO A 59 12.60 -10.44 -5.22
C PRO A 59 13.77 -9.68 -5.85
N ALA A 60 13.61 -9.14 -7.07
CA ALA A 60 14.63 -8.31 -7.69
C ALA A 60 14.68 -6.91 -7.04
N LYS A 61 13.52 -6.40 -6.59
CA LYS A 61 13.41 -5.10 -5.90
C LYS A 61 13.61 -5.20 -4.40
N PHE A 62 13.19 -6.31 -3.80
CA PHE A 62 13.23 -6.54 -2.35
C PHE A 62 13.93 -7.87 -2.05
N PRO A 63 15.25 -7.99 -2.33
CA PRO A 63 15.99 -9.23 -2.16
C PRO A 63 16.02 -9.72 -0.70
N ASP A 64 15.94 -8.80 0.26
CA ASP A 64 15.89 -9.12 1.69
C ASP A 64 14.45 -9.32 2.22
N GLY A 65 13.47 -9.26 1.34
CA GLY A 65 12.05 -9.40 1.65
C GLY A 65 11.42 -8.19 2.35
N MET A 66 10.10 -8.21 2.39
CA MET A 66 9.31 -7.07 2.90
C MET A 66 9.35 -6.93 4.42
N LEU A 67 9.52 -8.02 5.17
CA LEU A 67 9.64 -7.94 6.63
C LEU A 67 10.88 -7.14 7.06
N ASN A 68 12.03 -7.38 6.42
CA ASN A 68 13.25 -6.62 6.72
C ASN A 68 13.12 -5.14 6.32
N MET A 69 12.44 -4.87 5.20
CA MET A 69 12.13 -3.52 4.75
C MET A 69 11.25 -2.79 5.78
N SER A 70 10.16 -3.40 6.24
CA SER A 70 9.28 -2.82 7.26
C SER A 70 9.98 -2.58 8.59
N GLN A 71 10.80 -3.54 9.05
CA GLN A 71 11.62 -3.36 10.25
C GLN A 71 12.60 -2.20 10.11
N SER A 72 13.14 -1.98 8.91
CA SER A 72 14.04 -0.87 8.62
C SER A 72 13.30 0.48 8.60
N LEU A 73 12.09 0.54 8.02
CA LEU A 73 11.22 1.72 8.12
C LEU A 73 10.87 2.06 9.57
N ASN A 74 10.53 1.05 10.37
CA ASN A 74 10.14 1.24 11.77
C ASN A 74 11.28 1.88 12.59
N LYS A 75 12.56 1.59 12.29
CA LYS A 75 13.72 2.24 12.93
C LYS A 75 13.76 3.76 12.69
N TYR A 76 13.18 4.22 11.59
CA TYR A 76 13.06 5.64 11.27
C TYR A 76 11.76 6.27 11.80
N GLY A 77 10.89 5.49 12.46
CA GLY A 77 9.58 5.95 12.94
C GLY A 77 8.48 5.98 11.87
N LEU A 78 8.66 5.22 10.78
CA LEU A 78 7.75 5.12 9.65
C LEU A 78 7.02 3.77 9.64
N SER A 79 5.72 3.80 9.37
CA SER A 79 4.86 2.62 9.20
C SER A 79 4.64 2.35 7.71
N ALA A 80 4.92 1.14 7.26
CA ALA A 80 4.68 0.71 5.88
C ALA A 80 3.17 0.68 5.55
N SER A 81 2.82 1.10 4.34
CA SER A 81 1.44 1.17 3.83
C SER A 81 1.36 0.61 2.42
N ALA A 82 0.24 -0.05 2.13
CA ALA A 82 0.06 -0.76 0.87
C ALA A 82 -0.61 0.11 -0.20
N TYR A 83 -0.39 -0.28 -1.45
CA TYR A 83 -1.21 0.11 -2.59
C TYR A 83 -1.90 -1.12 -3.19
N SER A 84 -3.16 -0.98 -3.61
CA SER A 84 -3.89 -1.97 -4.40
C SER A 84 -5.00 -1.25 -5.20
N SER A 85 -5.80 -1.99 -5.97
CA SER A 85 -6.99 -1.47 -6.66
C SER A 85 -8.24 -2.30 -6.38
N ASN A 86 -9.41 -1.67 -6.49
CA ASN A 86 -10.72 -2.32 -6.42
C ASN A 86 -11.18 -2.95 -7.76
N ARG A 87 -10.27 -3.03 -8.73
CA ARG A 87 -10.49 -3.64 -10.05
C ARG A 87 -9.70 -4.95 -10.16
N TYR A 88 -9.62 -5.52 -11.37
CA TYR A 88 -8.92 -6.78 -11.63
C TYR A 88 -7.39 -6.65 -11.75
N LYS A 89 -6.89 -5.42 -11.96
CA LYS A 89 -5.46 -5.10 -12.07
C LYS A 89 -5.19 -3.71 -11.50
N THR A 90 -3.96 -3.47 -11.07
CA THR A 90 -3.49 -2.13 -10.71
C THR A 90 -3.43 -1.23 -11.95
N CYS A 91 -3.19 0.07 -11.76
CA CYS A 91 -2.95 0.99 -12.89
C CYS A 91 -1.74 0.55 -13.73
N GLY A 92 -0.71 0.00 -13.09
CA GLY A 92 0.46 -0.60 -13.72
C GLY A 92 0.23 -1.99 -14.33
N GLY A 93 -0.97 -2.55 -14.21
CA GLY A 93 -1.33 -3.84 -14.80
C GLY A 93 -0.97 -5.07 -13.95
N LEU A 94 -0.61 -4.87 -12.68
CA LEU A 94 -0.19 -5.93 -11.74
C LEU A 94 -1.36 -6.51 -10.94
N LEU A 95 -1.05 -7.45 -10.06
CA LEU A 95 -2.02 -8.10 -9.18
C LEU A 95 -2.68 -7.09 -8.22
N VAL A 96 -3.86 -7.46 -7.74
CA VAL A 96 -4.69 -6.65 -6.83
C VAL A 96 -5.34 -7.53 -5.78
N ALA A 97 -5.77 -6.88 -4.69
CA ALA A 97 -6.49 -7.50 -3.59
C ALA A 97 -7.98 -7.73 -3.85
N TYR A 98 -8.54 -7.25 -4.96
CA TYR A 98 -9.96 -7.43 -5.26
C TYR A 98 -10.39 -8.91 -5.23
N GLY A 99 -11.37 -9.23 -4.38
CA GLY A 99 -11.87 -10.60 -4.16
C GLY A 99 -10.99 -11.48 -3.27
N ARG A 100 -9.86 -10.96 -2.78
CA ARG A 100 -8.90 -11.62 -1.87
C ARG A 100 -8.44 -10.68 -0.76
N GLU A 101 -9.26 -9.69 -0.40
CA GLU A 101 -8.84 -8.57 0.44
C GLU A 101 -8.35 -9.01 1.83
N LEU A 102 -9.01 -10.01 2.42
CA LEU A 102 -8.59 -10.58 3.70
C LEU A 102 -7.26 -11.33 3.62
N GLN A 103 -7.04 -12.08 2.53
CA GLN A 103 -5.80 -12.82 2.29
C GLN A 103 -4.63 -11.86 2.07
N ASP A 104 -4.86 -10.80 1.29
CA ASP A 104 -3.83 -9.79 1.02
C ASP A 104 -3.56 -8.91 2.24
N LEU A 105 -4.57 -8.63 3.06
CA LEU A 105 -4.37 -7.98 4.35
C LEU A 105 -3.48 -8.81 5.27
N GLU A 106 -3.68 -10.13 5.32
CA GLU A 106 -2.82 -11.02 6.11
C GLU A 106 -1.41 -11.14 5.52
N THR A 107 -1.30 -11.11 4.19
CA THR A 107 0.00 -11.06 3.51
C THR A 107 0.77 -9.78 3.87
N TRP A 108 0.11 -8.63 3.87
CA TRP A 108 0.73 -7.37 4.30
C TRP A 108 1.11 -7.39 5.79
N ARG A 109 0.28 -7.98 6.65
CA ARG A 109 0.64 -8.16 8.07
C ARG A 109 1.85 -9.07 8.27
N SER A 110 1.96 -10.16 7.52
CA SER A 110 3.13 -11.05 7.59
C SER A 110 4.41 -10.36 7.12
N TRP A 111 4.29 -9.34 6.27
CA TRP A 111 5.38 -8.43 5.88
C TRP A 111 5.66 -7.32 6.91
N GLY A 112 4.93 -7.28 8.02
CA GLY A 112 5.05 -6.24 9.05
C GLY A 112 4.44 -4.90 8.64
N TRP A 113 3.53 -4.87 7.67
CA TRP A 113 2.81 -3.65 7.29
C TRP A 113 1.62 -3.44 8.21
N GLY A 114 1.46 -2.21 8.70
CA GLY A 114 0.53 -1.90 9.77
C GLY A 114 1.09 -0.88 10.73
N GLY A 115 0.49 -0.77 11.91
CA GLY A 115 0.87 0.21 12.92
C GLY A 115 0.24 1.59 12.72
N LYS A 116 0.65 2.52 13.57
CA LYS A 116 0.06 3.85 13.66
C LYS A 116 0.20 4.60 12.33
N GLY A 117 -0.94 4.96 11.75
CA GLY A 117 -1.00 5.74 10.52
C GLY A 117 -0.83 4.93 9.25
N ALA A 118 -0.71 3.60 9.33
CA ALA A 118 -0.67 2.75 8.15
C ALA A 118 -2.03 2.71 7.45
N ILE A 119 -1.99 2.73 6.12
CA ILE A 119 -3.17 2.74 5.27
C ILE A 119 -3.00 1.79 4.08
N VAL A 120 -4.10 1.52 3.39
CA VAL A 120 -4.06 1.01 2.02
C VAL A 120 -4.60 2.10 1.08
N LYS A 121 -3.78 2.52 0.13
CA LYS A 121 -4.19 3.32 -1.03
C LYS A 121 -4.89 2.38 -2.01
N TYR A 122 -6.15 2.64 -2.32
CA TYR A 122 -6.98 1.70 -3.10
C TYR A 122 -7.56 2.37 -4.34
N ASP A 123 -7.00 2.05 -5.50
CA ASP A 123 -7.21 2.73 -6.78
C ASP A 123 -8.35 2.15 -7.63
N GLN A 124 -8.74 2.83 -8.72
CA GLN A 124 -9.87 2.47 -9.60
C GLN A 124 -9.53 2.41 -11.11
N CYS A 125 -8.32 2.00 -11.47
CA CYS A 125 -7.79 2.20 -12.82
C CYS A 125 -8.35 1.33 -13.96
N ALA A 126 -8.95 0.16 -13.72
CA ALA A 126 -9.54 -0.62 -14.82
C ALA A 126 -10.92 -0.06 -15.25
N ALA A 127 -11.07 0.24 -16.55
CA ALA A 127 -12.25 0.84 -17.17
C ALA A 127 -13.49 -0.07 -17.23
N ASN A 128 -13.36 -1.36 -16.91
CA ASN A 128 -14.50 -2.27 -16.89
C ASN A 128 -15.29 -2.03 -15.61
N HIS A 129 -16.51 -1.49 -15.75
CA HIS A 129 -17.47 -1.27 -14.67
C HIS A 129 -17.69 -2.54 -13.85
N LEU A 130 -17.00 -2.66 -12.71
CA LEU A 130 -17.52 -3.48 -11.62
C LEU A 130 -18.54 -2.64 -10.85
N PRO A 131 -19.73 -3.18 -10.55
CA PRO A 131 -20.69 -2.49 -9.71
C PRO A 131 -20.02 -2.15 -8.37
N ASN A 132 -20.25 -0.92 -7.90
CA ASN A 132 -19.66 -0.39 -6.68
C ASN A 132 -20.08 -1.25 -5.47
N THR A 133 -19.22 -2.19 -5.04
CA THR A 133 -19.50 -3.01 -3.85
C THR A 133 -18.81 -2.43 -2.63
N ILE A 134 -19.58 -1.88 -1.70
CA ILE A 134 -19.13 -1.64 -0.32
C ILE A 134 -18.96 -3.01 0.34
N ARG A 135 -17.73 -3.36 0.75
CA ARG A 135 -17.43 -4.63 1.45
C ARG A 135 -16.92 -4.34 2.86
N ARG A 136 -17.61 -4.87 3.86
CA ARG A 136 -17.23 -4.78 5.28
C ARG A 136 -16.54 -6.07 5.69
N PHE A 137 -15.37 -5.97 6.31
CA PHE A 137 -14.57 -7.12 6.74
C PHE A 137 -14.40 -7.11 8.27
N GLY A 138 -15.38 -7.66 8.98
CA GLY A 138 -15.35 -7.79 10.45
C GLY A 138 -15.17 -6.45 11.18
N ASP A 139 -14.24 -6.42 12.14
CA ASP A 139 -13.89 -5.24 12.95
C ASP A 139 -12.94 -4.27 12.22
N SER A 140 -12.43 -4.66 11.04
CA SER A 140 -11.66 -3.80 10.15
C SER A 140 -12.60 -3.06 9.18
N PHE A 141 -12.70 -1.74 9.35
CA PHE A 141 -13.55 -0.92 8.51
C PHE A 141 -12.85 -0.52 7.20
N ILE A 142 -13.19 -1.18 6.10
CA ILE A 142 -12.96 -0.65 4.75
C ILE A 142 -14.13 0.30 4.42
N PHE A 143 -13.96 1.60 4.68
CA PHE A 143 -14.93 2.62 4.25
C PHE A 143 -14.67 2.98 2.78
N LEU A 144 -15.40 2.34 1.86
CA LEU A 144 -15.53 2.80 0.47
C LEU A 144 -16.63 3.87 0.41
N ARG A 145 -16.30 5.15 0.61
CA ARG A 145 -17.25 6.26 0.40
C ARG A 145 -16.94 6.95 -0.93
N TYR A 146 -17.79 6.73 -1.94
CA TYR A 146 -17.85 7.57 -3.15
C TYR A 146 -18.96 8.62 -2.97
N SER A 147 -18.65 9.88 -3.25
CA SER A 147 -19.63 10.98 -3.36
C SER A 147 -20.00 11.14 -4.84
N PRO A 148 -21.29 11.09 -5.21
CA PRO A 148 -21.72 10.97 -6.60
C PRO A 148 -21.60 12.26 -7.43
N ASN A 149 -21.09 13.35 -6.86
CA ASN A 149 -20.95 14.60 -7.60
C ASN A 149 -19.54 14.72 -8.17
N HIS A 150 -19.49 14.64 -9.51
CA HIS A 150 -18.35 14.93 -10.35
C HIS A 150 -17.67 16.24 -9.96
N ASP A 151 -16.50 16.13 -9.32
CA ASP A 151 -15.44 17.11 -9.45
C ASP A 151 -14.10 16.38 -9.48
N SER A 152 -13.31 16.69 -10.49
CA SER A 152 -12.09 16.01 -10.93
C SER A 152 -10.88 16.28 -10.03
N ASN A 153 -11.00 16.09 -8.71
CA ASN A 153 -9.88 16.24 -7.78
C ASN A 153 -9.88 15.13 -6.71
N LEU A 154 -8.93 14.19 -6.85
CA LEU A 154 -8.40 13.30 -5.80
C LEU A 154 -9.42 12.67 -4.84
N ILE A 155 -10.03 11.56 -5.26
CA ILE A 155 -10.72 10.64 -4.34
C ILE A 155 -9.65 9.85 -3.57
N ARG A 156 -9.24 10.37 -2.40
CA ARG A 156 -8.39 9.63 -1.46
C ARG A 156 -9.23 8.60 -0.72
N LEU A 157 -9.22 7.37 -1.21
CA LEU A 157 -9.76 6.23 -0.48
C LEU A 157 -8.68 5.71 0.48
N MET A 158 -8.90 5.89 1.78
CA MET A 158 -7.96 5.53 2.85
C MET A 158 -8.56 4.38 3.66
N ILE A 159 -8.03 3.17 3.49
CA ILE A 159 -8.31 2.06 4.40
C ILE A 159 -7.39 2.25 5.60
N ARG A 160 -7.92 2.50 6.80
CA ARG A 160 -7.10 2.46 8.02
C ARG A 160 -7.01 1.01 8.49
N ILE A 161 -5.79 0.50 8.56
CA ILE A 161 -5.51 -0.76 9.24
C ILE A 161 -5.46 -0.42 10.73
N PHE A 162 -6.57 -0.58 11.45
CA PHE A 162 -6.55 -0.51 12.91
C PHE A 162 -5.90 -1.79 13.44
N GLU A 163 -4.90 -1.63 14.29
CA GLU A 163 -4.43 -2.72 15.17
C GLU A 163 -5.47 -2.96 16.27
N ALA A 164 -5.53 -4.21 16.74
CA ALA A 164 -6.23 -4.61 17.95
C ALA A 164 -5.50 -4.11 19.20
#